data_AF-A0A5Z9VLS0-F1
#
_entry.id   AF-A0A5Z9VLS0-F1
#
_cell.length_a   1.000
_cell.length_b   1.000
_cell.length_c   1.000
_cell.angle_alpha   90.00
_cell.angle_beta   90.00
_cell.angle_gamma   90.00
#
_symmetry.space_group_name_H-M   'P 1'
#
loop_
_entity.id
_entity.type
_entity.pdbx_description
1 polymer ?
#
loop_
_entity_poly.entity_id
_entity_poly.type
_entity_poly.pdbx_seq_one_letter_code
_entity_poly.pdbx_strand_id
1 'polypeptide(L)'
;MNIKPIRTEQDYEAALRAVEPMFDNEPEMNTPEGDFFEVMSLLIEEYEKKHYPIEPPSPIEAIKFRMEQQGLTVKDLEPAIG
;
A
#
# COMPACT_ATOMS: atom_id res chain seq x y z
N MET A 1 -9.66 23.78 1.42
CA MET A 1 -9.73 22.36 0.99
C MET A 1 -10.90 21.71 1.72
N ASN A 2 -11.68 20.83 1.08
CA ASN A 2 -12.84 20.19 1.70
C ASN A 2 -12.55 18.70 1.94
N ILE A 3 -12.60 18.27 3.20
CA ILE A 3 -12.37 16.88 3.59
C ILE A 3 -13.72 16.18 3.72
N LYS A 4 -13.87 15.04 3.04
CA LYS A 4 -15.06 14.19 3.13
C LYS A 4 -14.65 12.72 3.22
N PRO A 5 -15.45 11.86 3.87
CA PRO A 5 -15.19 10.43 3.88
C PRO A 5 -15.16 9.85 2.47
N ILE A 6 -14.23 8.92 2.23
CA ILE A 6 -14.14 8.15 0.99
C ILE A 6 -15.11 6.96 1.09
N ARG A 7 -16.15 6.96 0.26
CA ARG A 7 -17.18 5.89 0.26
C ARG A 7 -17.26 5.12 -1.05
N THR A 8 -16.75 5.70 -2.12
CA THR A 8 -16.84 5.17 -3.47
C THR A 8 -15.47 5.22 -4.13
N GLU A 9 -15.30 4.41 -5.17
CA GLU A 9 -14.09 4.42 -5.99
C GLU A 9 -13.78 5.80 -6.57
N GLN A 10 -14.82 6.53 -6.97
CA GLN A 10 -14.67 7.88 -7.49
C GLN A 10 -14.14 8.86 -6.42
N ASP A 11 -14.57 8.71 -5.16
CA ASP A 11 -14.03 9.50 -4.06
C ASP A 11 -12.55 9.16 -3.81
N TYR A 12 -12.19 7.88 -3.92
CA TYR A 12 -10.84 7.37 -3.75
C TYR A 12 -9.90 7.91 -4.83
N GLU A 13 -10.26 7.81 -6.11
CA GLU A 13 -9.48 8.39 -7.21
C GLU A 13 -9.35 9.91 -7.13
N ALA A 14 -10.38 10.59 -6.63
CA ALA A 14 -10.32 12.04 -6.41
C ALA A 14 -9.37 12.39 -5.26
N ALA A 15 -9.37 11.59 -4.17
CA ALA A 15 -8.45 11.74 -3.06
C ALA A 15 -7.00 11.52 -3.49
N LEU A 16 -6.73 10.45 -4.24
CA LEU A 16 -5.39 10.16 -4.80
C LEU A 16 -4.87 11.33 -5.64
N ARG A 17 -5.67 11.84 -6.59
CA ARG A 17 -5.29 13.00 -7.41
C ARG A 17 -5.06 14.28 -6.61
N ALA A 18 -5.73 14.42 -5.47
CA ALA A 18 -5.55 15.60 -4.62
C ALA A 18 -4.22 15.56 -3.85
N VAL A 19 -3.75 14.36 -3.48
CA VAL A 19 -2.50 14.19 -2.70
C VAL A 19 -1.28 13.89 -3.57
N GLU A 20 -1.45 13.40 -4.81
CA GLU A 20 -0.36 13.04 -5.72
C GLU A 20 0.72 14.14 -5.87
N PRO A 21 0.38 15.43 -6.13
CA PRO A 21 1.40 16.48 -6.25
C PRO A 21 2.12 16.80 -4.94
N MET A 22 1.52 16.45 -3.80
CA MET A 22 2.08 16.68 -2.46
C MET A 22 3.16 15.66 -2.12
N PHE A 23 3.26 14.52 -2.82
CA PHE A 23 4.39 13.60 -2.65
C PHE A 23 5.69 14.14 -3.26
N ASP A 24 5.59 14.88 -4.37
CA ASP A 24 6.73 15.54 -4.99
C ASP A 24 7.12 16.84 -4.26
N ASN A 25 6.15 17.49 -3.62
CA ASN A 25 6.32 18.75 -2.88
C ASN A 25 5.63 18.63 -1.52
N GLU A 26 6.27 17.89 -0.61
CA GLU A 26 5.70 17.60 0.70
C GLU A 26 5.44 18.88 1.50
N PRO A 27 4.19 19.12 1.94
CA PRO A 27 3.86 20.30 2.72
C PRO A 27 4.49 20.25 4.11
N GLU A 28 4.83 21.41 4.66
CA GLU A 28 5.38 21.50 6.02
C GLU A 28 4.35 21.03 7.06
N MET A 29 4.83 20.32 8.08
CA MET A 29 3.99 19.90 9.20
C MET A 29 3.39 21.10 9.93
N ASN A 30 2.17 20.94 10.46
CA ASN A 30 1.41 21.99 11.16
C ASN A 30 1.02 23.19 10.28
N THR A 31 0.97 22.99 8.95
CA THR A 31 0.33 23.93 8.02
C THR A 31 -1.03 23.40 7.60
N PRO A 32 -1.97 24.25 7.15
CA PRO A 32 -3.25 23.79 6.62
C PRO A 32 -3.12 22.73 5.52
N GLU A 33 -2.09 22.85 4.68
CA GLU A 33 -1.76 21.91 3.62
C GLU A 33 -1.22 20.59 4.18
N GLY A 34 -0.35 20.66 5.20
CA GLY A 34 0.17 19.48 5.90
C GLY A 34 -0.93 18.71 6.63
N ASP A 35 -1.78 19.40 7.37
CA ASP A 35 -2.94 18.81 8.06
C ASP A 35 -3.89 18.15 7.06
N PHE A 36 -4.10 18.77 5.89
CA PHE A 36 -4.90 18.19 4.82
C PHE A 36 -4.26 16.92 4.25
N PHE A 37 -2.96 16.94 3.96
CA PHE A 37 -2.23 15.81 3.42
C PHE A 37 -2.25 14.61 4.38
N GLU A 38 -2.01 14.85 5.67
CA GLU A 38 -2.07 13.83 6.70
C GLU A 38 -3.47 13.20 6.80
N VAL A 39 -4.51 14.01 6.95
CA VAL A 39 -5.88 13.51 7.10
C VAL A 39 -6.35 12.78 5.84
N MET A 40 -6.03 13.29 4.64
CA MET A 40 -6.41 12.64 3.40
C MET A 40 -5.70 11.29 3.23
N SER A 41 -4.42 11.21 3.59
CA SER A 41 -3.65 9.95 3.56
C SER A 41 -4.27 8.90 4.49
N LEU A 42 -4.70 9.29 5.69
CA LEU A 42 -5.39 8.37 6.62
C LEU A 42 -6.73 7.87 6.05
N LEU A 43 -7.49 8.72 5.37
CA LEU A 43 -8.75 8.33 4.74
C LEU A 43 -8.54 7.37 3.57
N ILE A 44 -7.51 7.61 2.76
CA ILE A 44 -7.09 6.73 1.66
C ILE A 44 -6.71 5.36 2.22
N GLU A 45 -5.83 5.31 3.22
CA GLU A 45 -5.37 4.06 3.86
C GLU A 45 -6.55 3.23 4.40
N GLU A 46 -7.50 3.89 5.08
CA GLU A 46 -8.68 3.21 5.64
C GLU A 46 -9.63 2.67 4.56
N TYR A 47 -9.72 3.34 3.41
CA TYR A 47 -10.46 2.83 2.25
C TYR A 47 -9.73 1.63 1.63
N GLU A 48 -8.41 1.73 1.44
CA GLU A 48 -7.58 0.68 0.85
C GLU A 48 -7.60 -0.61 1.69
N LYS A 49 -7.50 -0.51 3.02
CA LYS A 49 -7.61 -1.68 3.91
C LYS A 49 -8.88 -2.51 3.70
N LYS A 50 -9.98 -1.86 3.29
CA LYS A 50 -11.28 -2.52 3.08
C LYS A 50 -11.46 -3.03 1.65
N HIS A 51 -10.88 -2.36 0.67
CA HIS A 51 -11.14 -2.62 -0.76
C HIS A 51 -9.98 -3.31 -1.48
N TYR A 52 -8.75 -3.09 -1.02
CA TYR A 52 -7.51 -3.69 -1.55
C TYR A 52 -6.71 -4.37 -0.42
N PRO A 53 -7.26 -5.41 0.22
CA PRO A 53 -6.52 -6.16 1.21
C PRO A 53 -5.24 -6.73 0.59
N ILE A 54 -4.11 -6.57 1.28
CA ILE A 54 -2.86 -7.22 0.89
C ILE A 54 -3.00 -8.69 1.25
N GLU A 55 -3.38 -9.51 0.27
CA GLU A 55 -3.40 -10.95 0.45
C GLU A 55 -1.97 -11.48 0.64
N PRO A 56 -1.73 -12.39 1.60
CA PRO A 56 -0.45 -13.04 1.69
C PRO A 56 -0.16 -13.79 0.37
N PRO A 57 1.10 -13.83 -0.10
CA PRO A 57 1.44 -14.63 -1.25
C PRO A 57 1.01 -16.07 -1.00
N SER A 58 0.54 -16.78 -2.03
CA SER A 58 0.24 -18.19 -1.88
C SER A 58 1.47 -18.92 -1.31
N PRO A 59 1.33 -19.94 -0.45
CA PRO A 59 2.50 -20.60 0.16
C PRO A 59 3.53 -21.08 -0.87
N ILE A 60 3.06 -21.49 -2.05
CA ILE A 60 3.92 -21.89 -3.17
C ILE A 60 4.71 -20.70 -3.73
N GLU A 61 4.05 -19.56 -3.96
CA GLU A 61 4.72 -18.34 -4.43
C GLU A 61 5.69 -17.80 -3.38
N ALA A 62 5.35 -17.87 -2.10
CA ALA A 62 6.25 -17.49 -1.01
C ALA A 62 7.53 -18.35 -0.99
N ILE A 63 7.40 -19.66 -1.20
CA ILE A 63 8.54 -20.58 -1.32
C ILE A 63 9.38 -20.22 -2.55
N LYS A 64 8.76 -20.05 -3.72
CA LYS A 64 9.46 -19.69 -4.96
C LYS A 64 10.21 -18.36 -4.83
N PHE A 65 9.57 -17.35 -4.23
CA PHE A 65 10.17 -16.04 -3.97
C PHE A 65 11.39 -16.16 -3.05
N ARG A 66 11.31 -16.96 -1.98
CA ARG A 66 12.45 -17.24 -1.10
C ARG A 66 13.56 -18.00 -1.81
N MET A 67 13.21 -18.96 -2.65
CA MET A 67 14.18 -19.70 -3.46
C MET A 67 14.94 -18.76 -4.42
N GLU A 68 14.23 -17.88 -5.12
CA GLU A 68 14.82 -16.90 -6.02
C GLU A 68 15.77 -15.94 -5.28
N GLN A 69 15.35 -15.39 -4.13
CA GLN A 69 16.18 -14.52 -3.31
C GLN A 69 17.47 -15.17 -2.81
N GLN A 70 17.44 -16.48 -2.58
CA GLN A 70 18.57 -17.23 -2.01
C GLN A 70 19.34 -18.03 -3.06
N GLY A 71 18.93 -17.98 -4.33
CA GLY A 71 19.51 -18.79 -5.41
C GLY A 71 19.34 -20.30 -5.22
N LEU A 72 18.29 -20.72 -4.49
CA LEU A 72 18.03 -22.13 -4.20
C LEU A 72 17.28 -22.80 -5.35
N THR A 73 17.65 -24.04 -5.63
CA THR A 73 16.93 -24.93 -6.54
C THR A 73 15.94 -25.80 -5.76
N VAL A 74 15.01 -26.45 -6.47
CA VAL A 74 14.07 -27.40 -5.85
C VAL A 74 14.81 -28.51 -5.11
N LYS A 75 15.96 -28.94 -5.63
CA LYS A 75 16.80 -29.98 -5.03
C LYS A 75 17.38 -29.55 -3.67
N ASP A 76 17.68 -28.26 -3.51
CA ASP A 76 18.24 -27.75 -2.26
C ASP A 76 17.22 -27.73 -1.11
N LEU A 77 15.91 -27.87 -1.42
CA LEU A 77 14.85 -27.96 -0.43
C LEU A 77 14.63 -29.39 0.09
N GLU A 78 15.08 -30.43 -0.63
CA GLU A 78 14.89 -31.85 -0.28
C GLU A 78 15.21 -32.16 1.21
N PRO A 79 16.33 -31.70 1.81
CA PRO A 79 16.63 -31.99 3.22
C PRO A 79 15.67 -31.36 4.23
N ALA A 80 14.93 -30.31 3.83
CA ALA A 80 14.03 -29.57 4.71
C ALA A 80 12.57 -30.05 4.63
N ILE A 81 12.16 -30.63 3.51
CA ILE A 81 10.75 -31.01 3.24
C ILE A 81 10.54 -32.50 2.90
N GLY A 82 11.61 -33.26 2.64
CA GLY A 82 11.55 -34.70 2.36
C GLY A 82 11.59 -35.01 0.87
#